data_AF-A0A952E490-F1
#
_entry.id   AF-A0A952E490-F1
#
_cell.length_a   1.000
_cell.length_b   1.000
_cell.length_c   1.000
_cell.angle_alpha   90.00
_cell.angle_beta   90.00
_cell.angle_gamma   90.00
#
_symmetry.space_group_name_H-M   'P 1'
#
loop_
_entity.id
_entity.type
_entity.pdbx_description
1 polymer ?
#
loop_
_entity_poly.entity_id
_entity_poly.type
_entity_poly.pdbx_seq_one_letter_code
_entity_poly.pdbx_strand_id
1 'polypeptide(L)'
;MKLNINRLNLNLLSDLMDEIHDRYFNLSQVVFDREMLEWKLNFGNSKKEPFDNLLRIKGVHEYTYCKDQGIERYMINKLEINIDKQSIIIESCQYLTLNLSINPDFEIYVE
;
A
#
# COMPACT_ATOMS: atom_id res chain seq x y z
N MET A 1 -5.42 18.10 0.47
CA MET A 1 -6.70 17.37 0.32
C MET A 1 -6.37 15.92 0.54
N LYS A 2 -6.97 15.21 1.50
CA LYS A 2 -6.68 13.78 1.68
C LYS A 2 -7.38 13.02 0.54
N LEU A 3 -6.61 12.40 -0.36
CA LEU A 3 -7.15 11.52 -1.39
C LEU A 3 -7.74 10.27 -0.72
N ASN A 4 -8.96 9.91 -1.09
CA ASN A 4 -9.64 8.69 -0.65
C ASN A 4 -10.07 7.92 -1.91
N ILE A 5 -9.52 6.72 -2.10
CA ILE A 5 -9.88 5.83 -3.21
C ILE A 5 -10.62 4.61 -2.71
N ASN A 6 -11.70 4.28 -3.38
CA ASN A 6 -12.51 3.09 -3.19
C ASN A 6 -13.04 2.61 -4.56
N ARG A 7 -13.89 1.58 -4.53
CA ARG A 7 -14.51 0.99 -5.74
C ARG A 7 -15.28 1.98 -6.63
N LEU A 8 -15.72 3.13 -6.13
CA LEU A 8 -16.55 4.08 -6.87
C LEU A 8 -15.74 5.13 -7.63
N ASN A 9 -14.45 5.31 -7.30
CA ASN A 9 -13.61 6.39 -7.82
C ASN A 9 -12.19 5.92 -8.19
N LEU A 10 -12.06 4.70 -8.70
CA LEU A 10 -10.79 4.10 -9.14
C LEU A 10 -10.06 4.93 -10.20
N ASN A 11 -10.73 5.85 -10.89
CA ASN A 11 -10.10 6.79 -11.82
C ASN A 11 -9.08 7.73 -11.14
N LEU A 12 -9.22 7.95 -9.83
CA LEU A 12 -8.28 8.75 -9.02
C LEU A 12 -7.02 7.97 -8.62
N LEU A 13 -6.92 6.68 -8.99
CA LEU A 13 -5.73 5.86 -8.71
C LEU A 13 -4.45 6.46 -9.30
N SER A 14 -4.54 7.12 -10.45
CA SER A 14 -3.41 7.84 -11.05
C SER A 14 -2.90 8.97 -10.14
N ASP A 15 -3.81 9.79 -9.59
CA ASP A 15 -3.46 10.87 -8.66
C ASP A 15 -2.81 10.33 -7.37
N LEU A 16 -3.29 9.20 -6.83
CA LEU A 16 -2.65 8.54 -5.69
C LEU A 16 -1.25 8.03 -6.05
N MET A 17 -1.10 7.42 -7.23
CA MET A 17 0.19 6.94 -7.69
C MET A 17 1.19 8.08 -7.82
N ASP A 18 0.79 9.28 -8.27
CA ASP A 18 1.68 10.45 -8.31
C ASP A 18 2.22 10.85 -6.93
N GLU A 19 1.49 10.56 -5.85
CA GLU A 19 1.93 10.84 -4.48
C GLU A 19 2.89 9.77 -3.93
N ILE A 20 2.61 8.49 -4.20
CA ILE A 20 3.31 7.35 -3.58
C ILE A 20 4.38 6.70 -4.45
N HIS A 21 4.38 6.92 -5.77
CA HIS A 21 5.35 6.33 -6.68
C HIS A 21 6.77 6.83 -6.35
N ASP A 22 7.74 5.92 -6.45
CA ASP A 22 9.15 6.14 -6.11
C ASP A 22 9.40 6.58 -4.65
N ARG A 23 8.42 6.37 -3.76
CA ARG A 23 8.60 6.58 -2.32
C ARG A 23 9.13 5.33 -1.65
N TYR A 24 10.02 5.53 -0.70
CA TYR A 24 10.68 4.46 0.04
C TYR A 24 9.91 4.08 1.29
N PHE A 25 9.93 2.80 1.62
CA PHE A 25 9.36 2.28 2.86
C PHE A 25 10.21 1.15 3.44
N ASN A 26 9.93 0.77 4.67
CA ASN A 26 10.54 -0.40 5.32
C ASN A 26 9.46 -1.45 5.58
N LEU A 27 9.70 -2.67 5.09
CA LEU A 27 8.75 -3.78 5.24
C LEU A 27 8.49 -4.11 6.72
N SER A 28 9.47 -3.91 7.60
CA SER A 28 9.30 -4.16 9.05
C SER A 28 8.40 -3.16 9.76
N GLN A 29 8.08 -2.03 9.11
CA GLN A 29 7.16 -1.01 9.63
C GLN A 29 5.72 -1.17 9.13
N VAL A 30 5.44 -2.21 8.33
CA VAL A 30 4.07 -2.55 7.95
C VAL A 30 3.30 -2.95 9.21
N VAL A 31 2.16 -2.29 9.44
CA VAL A 31 1.26 -2.60 10.56
C VAL A 31 -0.06 -3.08 10.00
N PHE A 32 -0.53 -4.23 10.48
CA PHE A 32 -1.85 -4.76 10.16
C PHE A 32 -2.66 -4.95 11.44
N ASP A 33 -3.72 -4.15 11.60
CA ASP A 33 -4.69 -4.27 12.67
C ASP A 33 -5.88 -5.09 12.18
N ARG A 34 -5.96 -6.34 12.65
CA ARG A 34 -7.00 -7.28 12.22
C ARG A 34 -8.37 -6.95 12.80
N GLU A 35 -8.43 -6.32 13.97
CA GLU A 35 -9.70 -5.95 14.59
C GLU A 35 -10.33 -4.76 13.87
N MET A 36 -9.49 -3.80 13.46
CA MET A 36 -9.93 -2.64 12.68
C MET A 36 -9.96 -2.89 11.16
N LEU A 37 -9.53 -4.07 10.69
CA LEU A 37 -9.38 -4.42 9.27
C LEU A 37 -8.55 -3.37 8.52
N GLU A 38 -7.43 -2.94 9.12
CA GLU A 38 -6.67 -1.78 8.66
C GLU A 38 -5.19 -2.13 8.46
N TRP A 39 -4.69 -1.87 7.26
CA TRP A 39 -3.29 -2.04 6.88
C TRP A 39 -2.62 -0.68 6.70
N LYS A 40 -1.39 -0.55 7.20
CA LYS A 40 -0.65 0.71 7.26
C LYS A 40 0.80 0.51 6.80
N LEU A 41 1.27 1.48 6.04
CA LEU A 41 2.66 1.57 5.60
C LEU A 41 3.16 3.01 5.64
N ASN A 42 4.19 3.25 6.46
CA ASN A 42 4.90 4.52 6.42
C ASN A 42 5.85 4.57 5.21
N PHE A 43 5.87 5.70 4.52
CA PHE A 43 6.78 5.94 3.38
C PHE A 43 7.35 7.36 3.36
N GLY A 44 8.44 7.55 2.61
CA GLY A 44 9.11 8.84 2.48
C GLY A 44 9.94 9.01 1.21
N ASN A 45 10.49 10.21 1.02
CA ASN A 45 11.25 10.58 -0.17
C ASN A 45 12.69 10.01 -0.20
N SER A 46 13.16 9.43 0.91
CA SER A 46 14.53 8.96 1.09
C SER A 46 14.54 7.51 1.54
N LYS A 47 15.59 6.77 1.18
CA LYS A 47 15.88 5.43 1.73
C LYS A 47 16.15 5.45 3.24
N LYS A 48 16.38 6.62 3.83
CA LYS A 48 16.61 6.76 5.27
C LYS A 48 15.36 7.33 5.93
N GLU A 49 15.05 6.78 7.09
CA GLU A 49 14.04 7.32 8.00
C GLU A 49 14.37 8.78 8.39
N PRO A 50 13.37 9.59 8.77
CA PRO A 50 11.96 9.24 8.99
C PRO A 50 11.15 9.06 7.70
N PHE A 51 10.07 8.29 7.81
CA PHE A 51 9.04 8.16 6.78
C PHE A 51 7.82 8.95 7.24
N ASP A 52 7.68 10.16 6.70
CA ASP A 52 6.76 11.18 7.23
C ASP A 52 5.32 11.05 6.70
N ASN A 53 5.07 10.14 5.74
CA ASN A 53 3.75 9.93 5.15
C ASN A 53 3.24 8.52 5.46
N LEU A 54 1.92 8.36 5.47
CA LEU A 54 1.27 7.08 5.76
C LEU A 54 0.33 6.68 4.63
N LEU A 55 0.56 5.51 4.03
CA LEU A 55 -0.43 4.82 3.20
C LEU A 55 -1.27 3.93 4.12
N ARG A 56 -2.59 4.17 4.14
CA ARG A 56 -3.55 3.42 4.95
C ARG A 56 -4.60 2.80 4.05
N ILE A 57 -4.86 1.51 4.24
CA ILE A 57 -5.86 0.74 3.51
C ILE A 57 -6.82 0.09 4.52
N LYS A 58 -8.09 0.48 4.49
CA LYS A 58 -9.16 -0.10 5.31
C LYS A 58 -9.89 -1.21 4.56
N GLY A 59 -10.52 -2.10 5.33
CA GLY A 59 -11.23 -3.27 4.80
C GLY A 59 -10.28 -4.42 4.43
N VAL A 60 -9.02 -4.39 4.89
CA VAL A 60 -8.07 -5.49 4.66
C VAL A 60 -8.32 -6.56 5.70
N HIS A 61 -8.60 -7.79 5.27
CA HIS A 61 -8.83 -8.90 6.21
C HIS A 61 -7.66 -9.89 6.26
N GLU A 62 -6.79 -9.86 5.26
CA GLU A 62 -5.57 -10.66 5.17
C GLU A 62 -4.56 -9.95 4.27
N TYR A 63 -3.27 -10.14 4.54
CA TYR A 63 -2.23 -9.80 3.57
C TYR A 63 -1.11 -10.83 3.60
N THR A 64 -0.49 -11.02 2.45
CA THR A 64 0.71 -11.84 2.27
C THR A 64 1.77 -11.04 1.53
N TYR A 65 3.01 -11.49 1.60
CA TYR A 65 4.08 -10.90 0.81
C TYR A 65 5.05 -11.96 0.31
N CYS A 66 5.60 -11.73 -0.88
CA CYS A 66 6.68 -12.50 -1.46
C CYS A 66 7.90 -11.58 -1.60
N LYS A 67 9.05 -11.99 -1.06
CA LYS A 67 10.30 -11.25 -1.18
C LYS A 67 11.38 -12.15 -1.77
N ASP A 68 12.11 -11.62 -2.73
CA ASP A 68 13.16 -12.37 -3.44
C ASP A 68 14.56 -12.06 -2.88
N GLN A 69 14.69 -11.01 -2.05
CA GLN A 69 15.95 -10.61 -1.43
C GLN A 69 15.81 -10.31 0.07
N GLY A 70 16.93 -10.40 0.80
CA GLY A 70 17.03 -10.05 2.22
C GLY A 70 17.13 -8.56 2.51
N ILE A 71 16.67 -7.69 1.60
CA ILE A 71 16.66 -6.24 1.79
C ILE A 71 15.45 -5.87 2.67
N GLU A 72 15.55 -4.84 3.51
CA GLU A 72 14.43 -4.38 4.34
C GLU A 72 13.71 -3.15 3.78
N ARG A 73 14.40 -2.38 2.93
CA ARG A 73 13.92 -1.12 2.38
C ARG A 73 13.59 -1.24 0.90
N TYR A 74 12.38 -0.80 0.57
CA TYR A 74 11.73 -1.00 -0.70
C TYR A 74 11.19 0.33 -1.23
N MET A 75 10.75 0.35 -2.47
CA MET A 75 10.21 1.53 -3.13
C MET A 75 8.87 1.17 -3.74
N ILE A 76 7.85 2.01 -3.58
CA ILE A 76 6.53 1.74 -4.17
C ILE A 76 6.62 2.05 -5.67
N ASN A 77 6.48 1.03 -6.51
CA ASN A 77 6.51 1.18 -7.98
C ASN A 77 5.14 0.97 -8.62
N LYS A 78 4.28 0.17 -7.99
CA LYS A 78 2.95 -0.11 -8.53
C LYS A 78 1.96 -0.31 -7.40
N LEU A 79 0.75 0.18 -7.59
CA LEU A 79 -0.43 -0.19 -6.84
C LEU A 79 -1.52 -0.60 -7.83
N GLU A 80 -1.95 -1.86 -7.77
CA GLU A 80 -3.01 -2.41 -8.63
C GLU A 80 -4.20 -2.82 -7.77
N ILE A 81 -5.41 -2.51 -8.23
CA ILE A 81 -6.65 -2.88 -7.56
C ILE A 81 -7.43 -3.82 -8.49
N ASN A 82 -7.65 -5.05 -8.04
CA ASN A 82 -8.47 -6.02 -8.74
C ASN A 82 -9.80 -6.22 -8.00
N ILE A 83 -10.87 -5.61 -8.50
CA ILE A 83 -12.19 -5.64 -7.87
C ILE A 83 -12.81 -7.04 -7.90
N ASP A 84 -12.65 -7.77 -9.00
CA ASP A 84 -13.23 -9.11 -9.15
C ASP A 84 -12.61 -10.11 -8.18
N LYS A 85 -11.30 -9.99 -7.95
CA LYS A 85 -10.55 -10.81 -6.98
C LYS A 85 -10.55 -10.24 -5.56
N GLN A 86 -11.10 -9.04 -5.38
CA GLN A 86 -11.07 -8.29 -4.12
C GLN A 86 -9.66 -8.22 -3.52
N SER A 87 -8.71 -7.74 -4.33
CA SER A 87 -7.30 -7.67 -3.94
C SER A 87 -6.63 -6.36 -4.32
N ILE A 88 -5.71 -5.90 -3.48
CA ILE A 88 -4.76 -4.83 -3.78
C ILE A 88 -3.35 -5.42 -3.84
N ILE A 89 -2.61 -5.07 -4.88
CA ILE A 89 -1.22 -5.49 -5.07
C ILE A 89 -0.31 -4.27 -5.00
N ILE A 90 0.71 -4.30 -4.16
CA ILE A 90 1.76 -3.29 -4.11
C ILE A 90 3.09 -3.95 -4.50
N GLU A 91 3.76 -3.42 -5.53
CA GLU A 91 5.03 -3.97 -6.01
C GLU A 91 6.17 -2.97 -5.78
N SER A 92 7.33 -3.52 -5.40
CA SER A 92 8.61 -2.81 -5.30
C SER A 92 9.64 -3.48 -6.20
N CYS A 93 9.69 -3.06 -7.46
CA CYS A 93 10.50 -3.69 -8.51
C CYS A 93 10.36 -5.24 -8.46
N GLN A 94 11.37 -5.97 -8.93
CA GLN A 94 11.41 -7.43 -8.91
C GLN A 94 11.75 -8.02 -7.52
N TYR A 95 11.60 -7.27 -6.42
CA TYR A 95 12.14 -7.70 -5.12
C TYR A 95 11.08 -7.95 -4.05
N LEU A 96 9.91 -7.33 -4.16
CA LEU A 96 8.82 -7.50 -3.20
C LEU A 96 7.46 -7.28 -3.87
N THR A 97 6.54 -8.19 -3.58
CA THR A 97 5.12 -8.07 -3.90
C THR A 97 4.32 -8.24 -2.61
N LEU A 98 3.48 -7.25 -2.28
CA LEU A 98 2.49 -7.30 -1.21
C LEU A 98 1.13 -7.58 -1.83
N ASN A 99 0.43 -8.61 -1.35
CA ASN A 99 -0.92 -8.95 -1.78
C ASN A 99 -1.87 -8.79 -0.60
N LEU A 100 -2.81 -7.86 -0.69
CA LEU A 100 -3.79 -7.57 0.34
C LEU A 100 -5.16 -8.04 -0.14
N SER A 101 -5.81 -8.90 0.63
CA SER A 101 -7.20 -9.29 0.40
C SER A 101 -8.12 -8.30 1.12
N ILE A 102 -9.08 -7.76 0.38
CA ILE A 102 -9.90 -6.62 0.81
C ILE A 102 -11.39 -6.92 0.74
N ASN A 103 -12.17 -6.20 1.53
CA ASN A 103 -13.63 -6.20 1.43
C ASN A 103 -14.11 -5.31 0.26
N PRO A 104 -15.37 -5.49 -0.21
CA PRO A 104 -15.95 -4.64 -1.25
C PRO A 104 -16.05 -3.15 -0.89
N ASP A 105 -16.02 -2.80 0.39
CA ASP A 105 -16.11 -1.43 0.93
C ASP A 105 -14.75 -0.88 1.37
N PHE A 106 -13.65 -1.38 0.77
CA PHE A 106 -12.30 -0.89 1.04
C PHE A 106 -12.13 0.61 0.77
N GLU A 107 -11.17 1.20 1.47
CA GLU A 107 -10.79 2.61 1.30
C GLU A 107 -9.27 2.75 1.40
N ILE A 108 -8.66 3.53 0.51
CA ILE A 108 -7.21 3.81 0.47
C ILE A 108 -7.00 5.29 0.71
N TYR A 109 -6.07 5.62 1.61
CA TYR A 109 -5.75 6.97 2.05
C TYR A 109 -4.25 7.21 2.08
N VAL A 110 -3.86 8.45 1.78
CA VAL A 110 -2.55 8.99 2.12
C VAL A 110 -2.72 10.10 3.15
N GLU A 111 -1.92 10.04 4.22
CA GLU A 111 -1.89 11.02 5.31
C GLU A 111 -0.52 11.66 5.49
#